data_AF-A0A4U5QW96-F1
#
_entry.id   AF-A0A4U5QW96-F1
#
_cell.length_a   1.000
_cell.length_b   1.000
_cell.length_c   1.000
_cell.angle_alpha   90.00
_cell.angle_beta   90.00
_cell.angle_gamma   90.00
#
_symmetry.space_group_name_H-M   'P 1'
#
loop_
_entity.id
_entity.type
_entity.pdbx_description
1 polymer ?
#
loop_
_entity_poly.entity_id
_entity_poly.type
_entity_poly.pdbx_seq_one_letter_code
_entity_poly.pdbx_strand_id
1 'polypeptide(L)'
;MANGFKRVHEDKTRGVDHGTWVPLMFMYPEADIPVCQLSVQTDRDGTYHYNLGKALAPLREEGILIMGSGATTHNLGTMQPSGSPVPSWALQFDTWLKNALLEGRYVFSLEKSYACNILDTCKSGHHIYSSCN
;
A
#
# COMPACT_ATOMS: atom_id res chain seq x y z
N MET A 1 -17.74 20.87 -6.11
CA MET A 1 -16.38 20.35 -5.86
C MET A 1 -16.55 19.14 -4.95
N ALA A 2 -16.51 17.92 -5.48
CA ALA A 2 -16.83 16.72 -4.71
C ALA A 2 -15.59 16.23 -3.94
N ASN A 3 -15.74 16.04 -2.62
CA ASN A 3 -14.91 15.18 -1.75
C ASN A 3 -13.42 15.51 -1.51
N GLY A 4 -12.96 16.74 -1.74
CA GLY A 4 -11.64 17.18 -1.25
C GLY A 4 -10.41 16.67 -2.05
N PHE A 5 -10.64 16.01 -3.19
CA PHE A 5 -9.58 15.65 -4.13
C PHE A 5 -9.54 16.63 -5.30
N LYS A 6 -8.32 16.96 -5.77
CA LYS A 6 -8.13 17.76 -6.98
C LYS A 6 -8.51 16.92 -8.21
N ARG A 7 -8.80 17.61 -9.33
CA ARG A 7 -9.00 16.95 -10.63
C ARG A 7 -7.79 16.07 -10.94
N VAL A 8 -8.04 14.82 -11.32
CA VAL A 8 -7.01 13.87 -11.73
C VAL A 8 -6.48 14.20 -13.12
N HIS A 9 -5.21 13.87 -13.35
CA HIS A 9 -4.62 13.86 -14.68
C HIS A 9 -4.77 12.47 -15.29
N GLU A 10 -5.33 12.38 -16.49
CA GLU A 10 -5.47 11.12 -17.24
C GLU A 10 -4.28 10.95 -18.18
N ASP A 11 -3.52 9.86 -18.01
CA ASP A 11 -2.48 9.46 -18.95
C ASP A 11 -2.97 8.26 -19.76
N LYS A 12 -3.20 8.47 -21.06
CA LYS A 12 -3.66 7.43 -22.00
C LYS A 12 -2.51 6.74 -22.73
N THR A 13 -1.28 7.14 -22.48
CA THR A 13 -0.08 6.65 -23.16
C THR A 13 0.75 5.71 -22.30
N ARG A 14 0.65 5.84 -20.98
CA ARG A 14 1.32 4.96 -20.03
C ARG A 14 0.69 3.56 -20.05
N GLY A 15 1.55 2.55 -20.23
CA GLY A 15 1.17 1.15 -20.09
C GLY A 15 0.95 0.75 -18.63
N VAL A 16 0.35 -0.43 -18.44
CA VAL A 16 0.09 -1.01 -17.13
C VAL A 16 1.39 -1.30 -16.40
N ASP A 17 1.54 -0.80 -15.17
CA ASP A 17 2.73 -1.05 -14.37
C ASP A 17 2.80 -2.49 -13.86
N HIS A 18 3.99 -2.90 -13.42
CA HIS A 18 4.25 -4.27 -12.96
C HIS A 18 3.36 -4.70 -11.78
N GLY A 19 3.07 -3.78 -10.85
CA GLY A 19 2.24 -4.06 -9.68
C GLY A 19 0.78 -4.33 -10.07
N THR A 20 0.33 -3.77 -11.19
CA THR A 20 -1.02 -4.03 -11.73
C THR A 20 -1.02 -5.25 -12.66
N TRP A 21 -0.01 -5.39 -13.52
CA TRP A 21 0.05 -6.45 -14.53
C TRP A 21 0.19 -7.85 -13.91
N VAL A 22 1.10 -8.03 -12.93
CA VAL A 22 1.36 -9.35 -12.33
C VAL A 22 0.11 -9.98 -11.69
N PRO A 23 -0.64 -9.33 -10.80
CA PRO A 23 -1.83 -9.98 -10.24
C PRO A 23 -2.90 -10.23 -11.31
N LEU A 24 -3.10 -9.31 -12.25
CA LEU A 24 -4.13 -9.43 -13.27
C LEU A 24 -3.85 -10.54 -14.28
N MET A 25 -2.60 -10.77 -14.67
CA MET A 25 -2.26 -11.85 -15.59
C MET A 25 -2.61 -13.25 -15.02
N PHE A 26 -2.60 -13.39 -13.69
CA PHE A 26 -2.99 -14.64 -13.02
C PHE A 26 -4.47 -14.73 -12.71
N MET A 27 -5.12 -13.60 -12.38
CA MET A 27 -6.55 -13.57 -12.01
C MET A 27 -7.48 -13.53 -13.22
N TYR A 28 -7.10 -12.79 -14.27
CA TYR A 28 -7.89 -12.52 -15.47
C TYR A 28 -7.02 -12.67 -16.74
N PRO A 29 -6.58 -13.90 -17.07
CA PRO A 29 -5.63 -14.15 -18.15
C PRO A 29 -6.15 -13.74 -19.54
N GLU A 30 -7.47 -13.75 -19.75
CA GLU A 30 -8.10 -13.37 -21.02
C GLU A 30 -8.19 -11.85 -21.22
N ALA A 31 -7.83 -11.04 -20.20
CA ALA A 31 -7.86 -9.58 -20.24
C ALA A 31 -9.23 -8.99 -20.68
N ASP A 32 -10.32 -9.62 -20.25
CA ASP A 32 -11.69 -9.29 -20.60
C ASP A 32 -12.36 -8.27 -19.66
N ILE A 33 -11.64 -7.83 -18.63
CA ILE A 33 -12.09 -6.81 -17.68
C ILE A 33 -11.45 -5.43 -17.96
N PRO A 34 -12.22 -4.32 -17.96
CA PRO A 34 -11.63 -2.98 -18.03
C PRO A 34 -10.81 -2.66 -16.78
N VAL A 35 -9.62 -2.07 -16.98
CA VAL A 35 -8.70 -1.71 -15.89
C VAL A 35 -8.42 -0.21 -15.93
N CYS A 36 -8.55 0.44 -14.78
CA CYS A 36 -8.12 1.82 -14.56
C CYS A 36 -7.07 1.84 -13.46
N GLN A 37 -5.90 2.41 -13.74
CA GLN A 37 -4.83 2.52 -12.75
C GLN A 37 -4.92 3.85 -11.99
N LEU A 38 -4.81 3.78 -10.67
CA LEU A 38 -4.73 4.96 -9.81
C LEU A 38 -3.32 5.07 -9.23
N SER A 39 -2.64 6.18 -9.50
CA SER A 39 -1.29 6.42 -9.01
C SER A 39 -1.26 6.71 -7.51
N VAL A 40 -0.36 6.05 -6.79
CA VAL A 40 -0.01 6.40 -5.41
C VAL A 40 0.82 7.70 -5.43
N GLN A 41 0.45 8.65 -4.57
CA GLN A 41 1.13 9.94 -4.44
C GLN A 41 2.26 9.83 -3.39
N THR A 42 3.51 9.91 -3.83
CA THR A 42 4.70 9.77 -2.99
C THR A 42 4.96 10.98 -2.09
N ASP A 43 4.39 12.15 -2.43
CA ASP A 43 4.47 13.39 -1.66
C ASP A 43 3.34 13.54 -0.62
N ARG A 44 2.55 12.47 -0.39
CA ARG A 44 1.42 12.45 0.54
C ARG A 44 1.60 11.38 1.63
N ASP A 45 0.98 11.63 2.78
CA ASP A 45 1.06 10.76 3.95
C ASP A 45 0.00 9.63 3.97
N GLY A 46 0.07 8.77 4.99
CA GLY A 46 -0.88 7.68 5.16
C GLY A 46 -2.32 8.15 5.41
N THR A 47 -2.52 9.32 6.03
CA THR A 47 -3.85 9.89 6.28
C THR A 47 -4.53 10.27 4.96
N TYR A 48 -3.79 10.86 4.02
CA TYR A 48 -4.28 11.14 2.67
C TYR A 48 -4.73 9.86 1.96
N HIS A 49 -3.89 8.83 1.94
CA HIS A 49 -4.20 7.55 1.26
C HIS A 49 -5.35 6.79 1.93
N TYR A 50 -5.47 6.86 3.25
CA TYR A 50 -6.63 6.33 3.98
C TYR A 50 -7.93 7.05 3.62
N ASN A 51 -7.90 8.39 3.53
CA ASN A 51 -9.05 9.17 3.09
C ASN A 51 -9.40 8.91 1.62
N LEU A 52 -8.42 8.65 0.76
CA LEU A 52 -8.64 8.23 -0.62
C LEU A 52 -9.38 6.90 -0.68
N GLY A 53 -8.96 5.90 0.11
CA GLY A 53 -9.68 4.63 0.22
C GLY A 53 -11.14 4.82 0.66
N LYS A 54 -11.41 5.69 1.63
CA LYS A 54 -12.79 6.04 2.03
C LYS A 54 -13.60 6.70 0.91
N ALA A 55 -12.98 7.57 0.12
CA ALA A 55 -13.66 8.23 -0.99
C ALA A 55 -13.97 7.27 -2.14
N LEU A 56 -13.16 6.23 -2.33
CA LEU A 56 -13.39 5.19 -3.34
C LEU A 56 -14.37 4.11 -2.88
N ALA A 57 -14.56 3.92 -1.57
CA ALA A 57 -15.37 2.84 -1.00
C ALA A 57 -16.77 2.68 -1.60
N PRO A 58 -17.54 3.75 -1.92
CA PRO A 58 -18.86 3.63 -2.54
C PRO A 58 -18.85 2.95 -3.93
N LEU A 59 -17.75 3.03 -4.68
CA LEU A 59 -17.65 2.40 -6.00
C LEU A 59 -17.83 0.87 -5.95
N ARG A 60 -17.58 0.25 -4.78
CA ARG A 60 -17.83 -1.17 -4.57
C ARG A 60 -19.31 -1.54 -4.72
N GLU A 61 -20.22 -0.61 -4.42
CA GLU A 61 -21.66 -0.78 -4.58
C GLU A 61 -22.09 -0.65 -6.05
N GLU A 62 -21.24 -0.04 -6.89
CA GLU A 62 -21.44 0.12 -8.34
C GLU A 62 -20.83 -1.04 -9.15
N GLY A 63 -20.40 -2.12 -8.48
CA GLY A 63 -19.79 -3.29 -9.13
C GLY A 63 -18.33 -3.11 -9.53
N ILE A 64 -17.65 -2.07 -9.01
CA ILE A 64 -16.22 -1.84 -9.28
C ILE A 64 -15.37 -2.59 -8.25
N LEU A 65 -14.46 -3.43 -8.75
CA LEU A 65 -13.41 -4.04 -7.94
C LEU A 65 -12.30 -3.03 -7.66
N ILE A 66 -12.06 -2.73 -6.38
CA ILE A 66 -10.91 -1.94 -5.94
C ILE A 66 -9.82 -2.91 -5.51
N MET A 67 -8.68 -2.88 -6.20
CA MET A 67 -7.53 -3.72 -5.93
C MET A 67 -6.32 -2.85 -5.55
N GLY A 68 -5.72 -3.15 -4.39
CA GLY A 68 -4.41 -2.66 -4.01
C GLY A 68 -3.40 -3.80 -4.05
N SER A 69 -2.29 -3.61 -4.76
CA SER A 69 -1.20 -4.58 -4.84
C SER A 69 0.09 -3.96 -4.32
N GLY A 70 0.90 -4.76 -3.62
CA GLY A 70 2.13 -4.30 -3.01
C GLY A 70 2.60 -5.23 -1.89
N ALA A 71 3.52 -4.74 -1.07
CA ALA A 71 4.08 -5.47 0.06
C ALA A 71 4.01 -4.62 1.34
N THR A 72 3.77 -5.27 2.48
CA THR A 72 3.77 -4.64 3.81
C THR A 72 5.18 -4.25 4.24
N THR A 73 6.20 -4.96 3.74
CA THR A 73 7.62 -4.62 3.93
C THR A 73 8.31 -4.58 2.56
N HIS A 74 9.16 -3.58 2.33
CA HIS A 74 9.87 -3.43 1.06
C HIS A 74 11.24 -2.76 1.28
N ASN A 75 12.18 -3.54 1.81
CA ASN A 75 13.58 -3.12 1.97
C ASN A 75 14.48 -4.10 1.22
N LEU A 76 14.85 -3.73 -0.01
CA LEU A 76 15.68 -4.58 -0.86
C LEU A 76 17.11 -4.74 -0.32
N GLY A 77 17.57 -3.82 0.54
CA GLY A 77 18.87 -3.93 1.21
C GLY A 77 18.94 -5.02 2.28
N THR A 78 17.78 -5.50 2.76
CA THR A 78 17.68 -6.61 3.72
C THR A 78 17.12 -7.88 3.09
N MET A 79 16.97 -7.90 1.76
CA MET A 79 16.50 -9.05 1.00
C MET A 79 17.50 -10.19 1.12
N GLN A 80 17.02 -11.35 1.55
CA GLN A 80 17.82 -12.57 1.67
C GLN A 80 17.59 -13.49 0.46
N PRO A 81 18.53 -14.41 0.16
CA PRO A 81 18.34 -15.42 -0.87
C PRO A 81 17.04 -16.22 -0.71
N SER A 82 16.53 -16.74 -1.83
CA SER A 82 15.35 -17.62 -1.81
C SER A 82 15.61 -18.86 -0.93
N GLY A 83 14.65 -19.20 -0.08
CA GLY A 83 14.75 -20.30 0.88
C GLY A 83 15.35 -19.92 2.23
N SER A 84 15.86 -18.69 2.40
CA SER A 84 16.24 -18.17 3.71
C SER A 84 15.02 -18.01 4.63
N PRO A 85 15.17 -18.17 5.95
CA PRO A 85 14.11 -17.87 6.90
C PRO A 85 13.67 -16.41 6.80
N VAL A 86 12.37 -16.15 6.99
CA VAL A 86 11.83 -14.79 7.04
C VAL A 86 12.50 -14.02 8.19
N PRO A 87 13.04 -12.82 7.96
CA PRO A 87 13.58 -12.00 9.03
C PRO A 87 12.54 -11.76 10.13
N SER A 88 12.94 -11.93 11.40
CA SER A 88 12.03 -11.81 12.54
C SER A 88 11.35 -10.44 12.63
N TRP A 89 12.04 -9.36 12.26
CA TRP A 89 11.47 -8.02 12.23
C TRP A 89 10.34 -7.87 11.19
N ALA A 90 10.49 -8.50 10.02
CA ALA A 90 9.52 -8.43 8.94
C ALA A 90 8.25 -9.18 9.33
N LEU A 91 8.42 -10.38 9.91
CA LEU A 91 7.31 -11.17 10.44
C LEU A 91 6.57 -10.45 11.57
N GLN A 92 7.29 -9.82 12.49
CA GLN A 92 6.70 -9.06 13.59
C GLN A 92 5.90 -7.86 13.08
N PHE A 93 6.43 -7.10 12.13
CA PHE A 93 5.72 -5.98 11.53
C PHE A 93 4.46 -6.43 10.79
N ASP A 94 4.56 -7.46 9.96
CA ASP A 94 3.41 -8.00 9.21
C ASP A 94 2.32 -8.51 10.16
N THR A 95 2.70 -9.24 11.20
CA THR A 95 1.78 -9.72 12.24
C THR A 95 1.09 -8.56 12.97
N TRP A 96 1.86 -7.55 13.38
CA TRP A 96 1.29 -6.36 14.02
C TRP A 96 0.31 -5.62 13.11
N LEU A 97 0.67 -5.44 11.83
CA LEU A 97 -0.16 -4.75 10.85
C LEU A 97 -1.47 -5.50 10.61
N LYS A 98 -1.39 -6.82 10.41
CA LYS A 98 -2.57 -7.68 10.29
C LYS A 98 -3.50 -7.52 11.49
N ASN A 99 -2.98 -7.60 12.71
CA ASN A 99 -3.78 -7.44 13.92
C ASN A 99 -4.40 -6.04 14.00
N ALA A 100 -3.63 -4.99 13.65
CA ALA A 100 -4.12 -3.62 13.64
C ALA A 100 -5.30 -3.44 12.68
N LEU A 101 -5.23 -4.03 11.49
CA LEU A 101 -6.31 -3.97 10.51
C LEU A 101 -7.56 -4.72 10.98
N LEU A 102 -7.39 -5.92 11.52
CA LEU A 102 -8.50 -6.75 12.03
C LEU A 102 -9.19 -6.12 13.25
N GLU A 103 -8.44 -5.42 14.09
CA GLU A 103 -8.95 -4.72 15.28
C GLU A 103 -9.48 -3.31 14.98
N GLY A 104 -9.42 -2.86 13.73
CA GLY A 104 -9.89 -1.53 13.33
C GLY A 104 -9.00 -0.36 13.74
N ARG A 105 -7.72 -0.62 14.06
CA ARG A 105 -6.72 0.38 14.48
C ARG A 105 -6.06 1.11 13.30
N TYR A 106 -6.84 1.46 12.28
CA TYR A 106 -6.38 2.09 11.04
C TYR A 106 -6.48 3.63 11.02
N VAL A 107 -7.10 4.24 12.04
CA VAL A 107 -6.99 5.70 12.25
C VAL A 107 -5.68 5.96 12.98
N PHE A 108 -4.62 6.13 12.21
CA PHE A 108 -3.35 6.62 12.74
C PHE A 108 -3.53 8.09 13.14
N SER A 109 -3.98 8.33 14.38
CA SER A 109 -3.64 9.59 15.04
C SER A 109 -2.13 9.56 15.19
N LEU A 110 -1.43 10.27 14.30
CA LEU A 110 0.01 10.51 14.41
C LEU A 110 0.27 11.45 15.59
N GLU A 111 -0.13 11.06 16.81
CA GLU A 111 0.62 11.50 17.96
C GLU A 111 2.02 10.93 17.78
N LYS A 112 3.01 11.82 17.70
CA LYS A 112 4.43 11.50 17.53
C LYS A 112 4.91 10.37 18.45
N SER A 113 4.23 10.13 19.58
CA SER A 113 4.48 9.05 20.54
C SER A 113 4.41 7.64 19.94
N TYR A 114 3.43 7.33 19.08
CA TYR A 114 3.28 5.99 18.50
C TYR A 114 4.21 5.76 17.31
N ALA A 115 4.43 6.80 16.50
CA ALA A 115 5.43 6.77 15.42
C ALA A 115 6.86 6.69 15.96
N CYS A 116 7.16 7.35 17.09
CA CYS A 116 8.45 7.18 17.79
C CYS A 116 8.62 5.75 18.31
N ASN A 117 7.62 5.11 18.92
CA ASN A 117 7.77 3.73 19.40
C ASN A 117 8.03 2.73 18.24
N ILE A 118 7.42 2.94 17.07
CA ILE A 118 7.66 2.13 15.87
C ILE A 118 9.09 2.37 15.33
N LEU A 119 9.53 3.63 15.28
CA LEU A 119 10.88 3.99 14.83
C LEU A 119 11.96 3.63 15.86
N ASP A 120 11.68 3.66 17.16
CA ASP A 120 12.63 3.33 18.22
C ASP A 120 12.83 1.81 18.32
N THR A 121 11.80 1.02 18.02
CA THR A 121 11.95 -0.44 17.80
C THR A 121 12.83 -0.72 16.57
N CYS A 122 12.70 0.09 15.51
CA CYS A 122 13.53 -0.02 14.29
C CYS A 122 14.95 0.58 14.43
N LYS A 123 15.15 1.57 15.30
CA LYS A 123 16.44 2.22 15.58
C LYS A 123 17.41 1.31 16.33
N SER A 124 16.95 0.18 16.86
CA SER A 124 17.85 -0.84 17.42
C SER A 124 18.71 -1.56 16.36
N GLY A 125 18.60 -1.20 15.07
CA GLY A 125 19.67 -1.53 14.14
C GLY A 125 19.55 -1.11 12.69
N HIS A 126 18.36 -0.94 12.09
CA HIS A 126 18.28 -0.86 10.61
C HIS A 126 17.32 0.24 10.13
N HIS A 127 17.87 1.20 9.38
CA HIS A 127 17.13 2.25 8.70
C HIS A 127 16.21 1.64 7.61
N ILE A 128 14.90 1.75 7.77
CA ILE A 128 13.92 1.39 6.72
C ILE A 128 13.68 2.63 5.87
N TYR A 129 14.36 2.71 4.73
CA TYR A 129 13.99 3.64 3.66
C TYR A 129 12.94 2.96 2.78
N SER A 130 11.71 3.47 2.81
CA SER A 130 10.71 3.16 1.80
C SER A 130 11.03 4.02 0.57
N SER A 131 11.71 3.44 -0.42
CA SER A 131 11.72 3.98 -1.78
C SER A 131 10.63 3.28 -2.58
N CYS A 132 9.55 3.99 -2.86
CA CYS A 132 8.62 3.67 -3.94
C CYS A 132 8.83 4.75 -5.02
N ASN A 133 9.07 4.31 -6.26
CA ASN A 133 9.27 5.17 -7.45
C ASN A 133 8.19 6.23 -7.60
#